data_AF-A0A939UZJ6-F1
#
_entry.id   AF-A0A939UZJ6-F1
#
_cell.length_a   1.000
_cell.length_b   1.000
_cell.length_c   1.000
_cell.angle_alpha   90.00
_cell.angle_beta   90.00
_cell.angle_gamma   90.00
#
_symmetry.space_group_name_H-M   'P 1'
#
loop_
_entity.id
_entity.type
_entity.pdbx_description
1 polymer ?
#
loop_
_entity_poly.entity_id
_entity_poly.type
_entity_poly.pdbx_seq_one_letter_code
_entity_poly.pdbx_strand_id
1 'polypeptide(L)'
;MLKIVLVLTLMLWAGTDVSAQEFETMINDMALRKQQELADKKLAKRQKEEKKKAEKIAKLERIDTKKSETYTTPVYLFGISAQFGDSVVYVTNLQKLDNAQLTKKYDYLAFRSDYSNQFRKYIVDTYQMKRPVTSVVFHKDRKKALKRFNKILKRYEKSMHLMQVTDDKFQFAVTAIN
;
A
#
# COMPACT_ATOMS: atom_id res chain seq x y z
N MET A 1 -11.10 -34.70 40.00
CA MET A 1 -10.67 -35.91 40.71
C MET A 1 -10.35 -35.57 42.16
N LEU A 2 -9.17 -35.00 42.49
CA LEU A 2 -8.78 -34.73 43.89
C LEU A 2 -9.78 -33.87 44.71
N LYS A 3 -10.35 -32.82 44.12
CA LYS A 3 -11.32 -31.95 44.80
C LYS A 3 -12.70 -32.61 45.04
N ILE A 4 -13.06 -33.63 44.26
CA ILE A 4 -14.38 -34.30 44.35
C ILE A 4 -14.36 -35.33 45.49
N VAL A 5 -13.27 -36.08 45.61
CA VAL A 5 -13.04 -37.04 46.70
C VAL A 5 -13.05 -36.32 48.06
N LEU A 6 -12.45 -35.12 48.14
CA LEU A 6 -12.39 -34.31 49.36
C LEU A 6 -13.77 -33.79 49.82
N VAL A 7 -14.63 -33.42 48.88
CA VAL A 7 -15.99 -32.92 49.18
C VAL A 7 -16.90 -34.07 49.65
N LEU A 8 -16.78 -35.26 49.04
CA LEU A 8 -17.52 -36.45 49.48
C LEU A 8 -17.12 -36.91 50.90
N THR A 9 -15.83 -36.86 51.24
CA THR A 9 -15.35 -37.23 52.58
C THR A 9 -15.79 -36.23 53.65
N LEU A 10 -15.83 -34.94 53.32
CA LEU A 10 -16.37 -33.90 54.22
C LEU A 10 -17.89 -34.01 54.40
N MET A 11 -18.65 -34.38 53.36
CA MET A 11 -20.10 -34.60 53.45
C MET A 11 -20.47 -35.85 54.24
N LEU A 12 -19.69 -36.94 54.13
CA LEU A 12 -19.85 -38.14 54.98
C LEU A 12 -19.61 -37.83 56.47
N TRP A 13 -18.68 -36.92 56.77
CA TRP A 13 -18.39 -36.49 58.15
C TRP A 13 -19.48 -35.56 58.72
N ALA A 14 -20.20 -34.83 57.87
CA ALA A 14 -21.28 -33.92 58.24
C ALA A 14 -22.66 -34.60 58.39
N GLY A 15 -22.77 -35.91 58.16
CA GLY A 15 -24.00 -36.69 58.40
C GLY A 15 -25.15 -36.41 57.44
N THR A 16 -24.90 -35.83 56.27
CA THR A 16 -25.92 -35.59 55.25
C THR A 16 -25.98 -36.78 54.29
N ASP A 17 -27.01 -37.62 54.40
CA ASP A 17 -27.28 -38.72 53.45
C ASP A 17 -27.83 -38.17 52.14
N VAL A 18 -26.92 -37.77 51.23
CA VAL A 18 -27.26 -37.38 49.87
C VAL A 18 -27.48 -38.66 49.05
N SER A 19 -28.66 -38.79 48.45
CA SER A 19 -29.02 -39.98 47.68
C SER A 19 -28.14 -40.14 46.43
N ALA A 20 -27.93 -41.38 45.96
CA ALA A 20 -27.06 -41.64 44.80
C ALA A 20 -27.47 -40.84 43.54
N GLN A 21 -28.77 -40.52 43.39
CA GLN A 21 -29.29 -39.69 42.30
C GLN A 21 -28.89 -38.21 42.43
N GLU A 22 -28.83 -37.67 43.65
CA GLU A 22 -28.40 -36.28 43.91
C GLU A 22 -26.90 -36.10 43.69
N PHE A 23 -26.08 -37.13 43.97
CA PHE A 23 -24.66 -37.11 43.64
C PHE A 23 -24.39 -37.11 42.13
N GLU A 24 -25.11 -37.92 41.36
CA GLU A 24 -24.99 -37.96 39.89
C GLU A 24 -25.40 -36.63 39.24
N THR A 25 -26.49 -36.03 39.72
CA THR A 25 -26.92 -34.70 39.25
C THR A 25 -25.90 -33.61 39.60
N MET A 26 -25.28 -33.67 40.79
CA MET A 26 -24.21 -32.74 41.19
C MET A 26 -22.93 -32.92 40.36
N ILE A 27 -22.55 -34.17 40.03
CA ILE A 27 -21.40 -34.47 39.16
C ILE A 27 -21.65 -33.92 37.75
N ASN A 28 -22.85 -34.13 37.21
CA ASN A 28 -23.24 -33.63 35.89
C ASN A 28 -23.30 -32.09 35.83
N ASP A 29 -23.81 -31.43 36.86
CA ASP A 29 -23.80 -29.95 36.95
C ASP A 29 -22.37 -29.39 37.09
N MET A 30 -21.51 -30.05 37.86
CA MET A 30 -20.09 -29.65 37.98
C MET A 30 -19.34 -29.83 36.66
N ALA A 31 -19.65 -30.87 35.88
CA ALA A 31 -19.13 -31.07 34.54
C ALA A 31 -19.64 -30.00 33.56
N LEU A 32 -20.93 -29.67 33.61
CA LEU A 32 -21.55 -28.63 32.79
C LEU A 32 -20.94 -27.24 33.04
N ARG A 33 -20.77 -26.87 34.32
CA ARG A 33 -20.13 -25.60 34.72
C ARG A 33 -18.69 -25.49 34.22
N LYS A 34 -17.93 -26.59 34.27
CA LYS A 34 -16.57 -26.62 33.70
C LYS A 34 -16.56 -26.46 32.20
N GLN A 35 -17.53 -27.04 31.49
CA GLN A 35 -17.65 -26.87 30.04
C GLN A 35 -18.00 -25.42 29.68
N GLN A 36 -18.91 -24.79 30.44
CA GLN A 36 -19.24 -23.37 30.30
C GLN A 36 -18.02 -22.48 30.57
N GLU A 37 -17.28 -22.72 31.66
CA GLU A 37 -16.07 -21.94 31.98
C GLU A 37 -14.98 -22.07 30.91
N LEU A 38 -14.83 -23.26 30.31
CA LEU A 38 -13.93 -23.49 29.17
C LEU A 38 -14.41 -22.80 27.90
N ALA A 39 -15.72 -22.76 27.66
CA ALA A 39 -16.33 -22.04 26.54
C ALA A 39 -16.13 -20.52 26.69
N ASP A 40 -16.34 -19.98 27.89
CA ASP A 40 -16.17 -18.55 28.20
C ASP A 40 -14.71 -18.12 28.06
N LYS A 41 -13.76 -18.94 28.54
CA LYS A 41 -12.32 -18.69 28.35
C LYS A 41 -11.92 -18.71 26.87
N LYS A 42 -12.48 -19.63 26.07
CA LYS A 42 -12.27 -19.68 24.62
C LYS A 42 -12.88 -18.44 23.95
N LEU A 43 -14.07 -18.02 24.36
CA LEU A 43 -14.75 -16.84 23.84
C LEU A 43 -13.96 -15.56 24.14
N ALA A 44 -13.53 -15.36 25.39
CA ALA A 44 -12.72 -14.22 25.79
C ALA A 44 -11.37 -14.16 25.04
N LYS A 45 -10.75 -15.32 24.79
CA LYS A 45 -9.53 -15.41 23.97
C LYS A 45 -9.79 -15.00 22.52
N ARG A 46 -10.87 -15.49 21.90
CA ARG A 46 -11.29 -15.11 20.54
C ARG A 46 -11.55 -13.62 20.43
N GLN A 47 -12.33 -13.06 21.36
CA GLN A 47 -12.61 -11.62 21.41
C GLN A 47 -11.33 -10.78 21.55
N LYS A 48 -10.36 -11.23 22.36
CA LYS A 48 -9.07 -10.55 22.51
C LYS A 48 -8.24 -10.59 21.22
N GLU A 49 -8.29 -11.69 20.47
CA GLU A 49 -7.63 -11.82 19.16
C GLU A 49 -8.31 -10.96 18.09
N GLU A 50 -9.64 -10.94 18.05
CA GLU A 50 -10.43 -10.09 17.15
C GLU A 50 -10.19 -8.60 17.42
N LYS A 51 -10.17 -8.19 18.70
CA LYS A 51 -9.84 -6.81 19.08
C LYS A 51 -8.44 -6.40 18.62
N LYS A 52 -7.45 -7.29 18.77
CA LYS A 52 -6.08 -7.06 18.26
C LYS A 52 -6.03 -7.00 16.74
N LYS A 53 -6.78 -7.84 16.03
CA LYS A 53 -6.89 -7.80 14.56
C LYS A 53 -7.52 -6.49 14.09
N ALA A 54 -8.62 -6.08 14.71
CA ALA A 54 -9.32 -4.83 14.41
C ALA A 54 -8.44 -3.61 14.66
N GLU A 55 -7.68 -3.59 15.76
CA GLU A 55 -6.73 -2.50 16.05
C GLU A 55 -5.61 -2.41 14.99
N LYS A 56 -5.10 -3.57 14.53
CA LYS A 56 -4.10 -3.62 13.47
C LYS A 56 -4.66 -3.10 12.14
N ILE A 57 -5.89 -3.47 11.80
CA ILE A 57 -6.59 -3.01 10.59
C ILE A 57 -6.81 -1.49 10.66
N ALA A 58 -7.35 -0.97 11.76
CA ALA A 58 -7.56 0.46 11.95
C ALA A 58 -6.24 1.27 11.88
N LYS A 59 -5.12 0.70 12.33
CA LYS A 59 -3.79 1.31 12.19
C LYS A 59 -3.32 1.35 10.74
N LEU A 60 -3.60 0.32 9.95
CA LEU A 60 -3.28 0.26 8.51
C LEU A 60 -4.11 1.29 7.74
N GLU A 61 -5.42 1.36 7.97
CA GLU A 61 -6.30 2.34 7.32
C GLU A 61 -5.86 3.79 7.57
N ARG A 62 -5.45 4.12 8.81
CA ARG A 62 -4.89 5.44 9.14
C ARG A 62 -3.58 5.77 8.42
N ILE A 63 -2.80 4.74 8.06
CA ILE A 63 -1.56 4.92 7.29
C ILE A 63 -1.91 5.18 5.82
N ASP A 64 -2.93 4.50 5.29
CA ASP A 64 -3.39 4.69 3.92
C ASP A 64 -4.02 6.07 3.71
N THR A 65 -4.84 6.55 4.65
CA THR A 65 -5.41 7.91 4.57
C THR A 65 -4.37 9.02 4.66
N LYS A 66 -3.33 8.85 5.50
CA LYS A 66 -2.20 9.80 5.55
C LYS A 66 -1.28 9.71 4.33
N LYS A 67 -1.25 8.57 3.63
CA LYS A 67 -0.43 8.35 2.44
C LYS A 67 -1.03 9.00 1.19
N SER A 68 -2.35 9.17 1.15
CA SER A 68 -3.06 9.69 -0.03
C SER A 68 -3.18 11.21 -0.09
N GLU A 69 -2.72 11.96 0.91
CA GLU A 69 -2.79 13.42 0.84
C GLU A 69 -1.89 13.95 -0.28
N THR A 70 -2.52 14.43 -1.34
CA THR A 70 -1.89 15.13 -2.46
C THR A 70 -2.11 16.63 -2.36
N TYR A 71 -1.26 17.40 -3.03
CA TYR A 71 -1.45 18.83 -3.23
C TYR A 71 -0.98 19.22 -4.62
N THR A 72 -1.51 20.32 -5.13
CA THR A 72 -1.23 20.80 -6.49
C THR A 72 -0.11 21.83 -6.48
N THR A 73 0.86 21.69 -7.38
CA THR A 73 1.94 22.66 -7.53
C THR A 73 2.52 22.63 -8.95
N PRO A 74 3.09 23.76 -9.43
CA PRO A 74 3.81 23.75 -10.69
C PRO A 74 5.07 22.91 -10.61
N VAL A 75 5.27 22.04 -11.60
CA VAL A 75 6.49 21.22 -11.76
C VAL A 75 7.07 21.38 -13.15
N TYR A 76 8.38 21.17 -13.28
CA TYR A 76 9.05 21.09 -14.56
C TYR A 76 9.40 19.64 -14.84
N LEU A 77 8.99 19.12 -15.99
CA LEU A 77 9.23 17.74 -16.38
C LEU A 77 9.68 17.59 -17.82
N PHE A 78 10.30 16.45 -18.11
CA PHE A 78 10.62 16.02 -19.45
C PHE A 78 10.55 14.49 -19.53
N GLY A 79 10.20 13.99 -20.71
CA GLY A 79 10.15 12.57 -21.01
C GLY A 79 11.41 12.11 -21.73
N ILE A 80 11.81 10.87 -21.47
CA ILE A 80 12.84 10.15 -22.22
C ILE A 80 12.23 8.82 -22.65
N SER A 81 12.43 8.47 -23.92
CA SER A 81 11.97 7.22 -24.50
C SER A 81 13.08 6.61 -25.33
N ALA A 82 13.38 5.34 -25.09
CA ALA A 82 14.41 4.60 -25.82
C ALA A 82 13.97 3.16 -26.02
N GLN A 83 14.43 2.53 -27.10
CA GLN A 83 14.26 1.10 -27.32
C GLN A 83 15.63 0.44 -27.32
N PHE A 84 15.82 -0.66 -26.56
CA PHE A 84 17.15 -1.26 -26.40
C PHE A 84 17.79 -1.79 -27.68
N GLY A 85 17.00 -2.02 -28.73
CA GLY A 85 17.50 -2.44 -30.04
C GLY A 85 17.71 -1.29 -31.03
N ASP A 86 17.53 -0.04 -30.62
CA ASP A 86 17.67 1.15 -31.47
C ASP A 86 18.81 2.05 -30.94
N SER A 87 19.45 2.79 -31.83
CA SER A 87 20.52 3.75 -31.50
C SER A 87 19.98 5.16 -31.21
N VAL A 88 18.66 5.35 -31.30
CA VAL A 88 17.99 6.64 -31.08
C VAL A 88 17.31 6.70 -29.71
N VAL A 89 17.50 7.83 -29.03
CA VAL A 89 16.80 8.18 -27.79
C VAL A 89 15.98 9.45 -28.03
N TYR A 90 14.68 9.34 -27.78
CA TYR A 90 13.73 10.44 -27.91
C TYR A 90 13.61 11.18 -26.58
N VAL A 91 13.78 12.49 -26.61
CA VAL A 91 13.72 13.32 -25.41
C VAL A 91 12.82 14.52 -25.68
N THR A 92 11.87 14.81 -24.79
CA THR A 92 11.05 16.02 -24.92
C THR A 92 11.82 17.25 -24.44
N ASN A 93 11.36 18.44 -24.81
CA ASN A 93 11.78 19.65 -24.12
C ASN A 93 11.41 19.63 -22.62
N LEU A 94 12.06 20.51 -21.86
CA LEU A 94 11.69 20.76 -20.47
C LEU A 94 10.42 21.60 -20.41
N GLN A 95 9.31 20.96 -20.07
CA GLN A 95 7.98 21.58 -20.03
C GLN A 95 7.59 21.94 -18.60
N LYS A 96 6.81 23.01 -18.45
CA LYS A 96 6.20 23.41 -17.18
C LYS A 96 4.77 22.89 -17.13
N LEU A 97 4.40 22.26 -16.02
CA LEU A 97 3.06 21.75 -15.78
C LEU A 97 2.52 22.38 -14.51
N ASP A 98 1.53 23.27 -14.64
CA ASP A 98 1.08 24.13 -13.55
C ASP A 98 0.28 23.39 -12.46
N ASN A 99 -0.54 22.42 -12.86
CA ASN A 99 -1.49 21.73 -11.97
C ASN A 99 -1.09 20.28 -11.66
N ALA A 100 0.19 20.02 -11.44
CA ALA A 100 0.65 18.67 -11.12
C ALA A 100 0.37 18.31 -9.66
N GLN A 101 -0.15 17.10 -9.42
CA GLN A 101 -0.36 16.58 -8.07
C GLN A 101 0.89 15.89 -7.53
N LEU A 102 1.35 16.35 -6.36
CA LEU A 102 2.43 15.74 -5.60
C LEU A 102 1.91 15.12 -4.31
N THR A 103 2.50 14.00 -3.90
CA THR A 103 2.25 13.39 -2.59
C THR A 103 2.96 14.19 -1.49
N LYS A 104 2.24 14.58 -0.42
CA LYS A 104 2.79 15.40 0.68
C LYS A 104 4.00 14.80 1.38
N LYS A 105 4.07 13.46 1.49
CA LYS A 105 5.11 12.78 2.27
C LYS A 105 6.51 12.85 1.64
N TYR A 106 6.60 12.79 0.32
CA TYR A 106 7.87 12.63 -0.40
C TYR A 106 8.02 13.56 -1.61
N ASP A 107 7.08 14.49 -1.81
CA ASP A 107 7.04 15.34 -2.99
C ASP A 107 7.11 14.55 -4.30
N TYR A 108 6.47 13.39 -4.31
CA TYR A 108 6.47 12.47 -5.44
C TYR A 108 5.34 12.81 -6.40
N LEU A 109 5.60 12.72 -7.71
CA LEU A 109 4.59 12.96 -8.74
C LEU A 109 3.58 11.80 -8.78
N ALA A 110 2.34 12.08 -8.36
CA ALA A 110 1.32 11.05 -8.15
C ALA A 110 1.04 10.22 -9.42
N PHE A 111 0.80 10.90 -10.56
CA PHE A 111 0.47 10.28 -11.85
C PHE A 111 1.69 10.08 -12.76
N ARG A 112 2.88 9.83 -12.18
CA ARG A 112 4.11 9.67 -12.97
C ARG A 112 4.01 8.56 -14.02
N SER A 113 3.29 7.49 -13.71
CA SER A 113 3.02 6.39 -14.64
C SER A 113 2.23 6.89 -15.86
N ASP A 114 1.19 7.69 -15.63
CA ASP A 114 0.32 8.21 -16.68
C ASP A 114 1.06 9.18 -17.59
N TYR A 115 1.86 10.10 -17.03
CA TYR A 115 2.72 10.97 -17.86
C TYR A 115 3.71 10.15 -18.71
N SER A 116 4.27 9.07 -18.14
CA SER A 116 5.17 8.18 -18.90
C SER A 116 4.41 7.45 -20.01
N ASN A 117 3.16 7.07 -19.77
CA ASN A 117 2.28 6.43 -20.75
C ASN A 117 1.83 7.39 -21.86
N GLN A 118 1.55 8.66 -21.54
CA GLN A 118 1.24 9.69 -22.53
C GLN A 118 2.38 9.82 -23.55
N PHE A 119 3.60 9.96 -23.05
CA PHE A 119 4.77 10.08 -23.94
C PHE A 119 5.06 8.76 -24.66
N ARG A 120 4.91 7.62 -23.98
CA ARG A 120 5.07 6.30 -24.60
C ARG A 120 4.11 6.13 -25.79
N LYS A 121 2.83 6.46 -25.60
CA LYS A 121 1.80 6.35 -26.63
C LYS A 121 2.16 7.20 -27.85
N TYR A 122 2.53 8.47 -27.63
CA TYR A 122 2.99 9.33 -28.71
C TYR A 122 4.16 8.72 -29.51
N ILE A 123 5.16 8.14 -28.83
CA ILE A 123 6.30 7.51 -29.50
C ILE A 123 5.90 6.27 -30.29
N VAL A 124 5.05 5.41 -29.72
CA VAL A 124 4.53 4.21 -30.40
C VAL A 124 3.73 4.61 -31.64
N ASP A 125 2.84 5.58 -31.52
CA ASP A 125 1.94 5.99 -32.60
C ASP A 125 2.69 6.73 -33.72
N THR A 126 3.68 7.56 -33.37
CA THR A 126 4.41 8.40 -34.34
C THR A 126 5.57 7.65 -35.01
N TYR A 127 6.33 6.86 -34.24
CA TYR A 127 7.56 6.22 -34.71
C TYR A 127 7.44 4.70 -34.81
N GLN A 128 6.23 4.16 -34.64
CA GLN A 128 5.91 2.72 -34.80
C GLN A 128 6.80 1.81 -33.92
N MET A 129 7.30 2.35 -32.80
CA MET A 129 8.14 1.61 -31.87
C MET A 129 7.30 0.58 -31.13
N LYS A 130 7.70 -0.70 -31.16
CA LYS A 130 6.91 -1.78 -30.55
C LYS A 130 6.93 -1.77 -29.03
N ARG A 131 8.12 -1.58 -28.43
CA ARG A 131 8.31 -1.68 -26.97
C ARG A 131 9.31 -0.65 -26.46
N PRO A 132 9.03 0.65 -26.60
CA PRO A 132 9.90 1.68 -26.02
C PRO A 132 9.83 1.64 -24.49
N VAL A 133 10.99 1.82 -23.86
CA VAL A 133 11.12 2.09 -22.43
C VAL A 133 11.04 3.60 -22.25
N THR A 134 9.96 4.05 -21.63
CA THR A 134 9.66 5.47 -21.46
C THR A 134 9.62 5.84 -19.98
N SER A 135 10.19 6.97 -19.64
CA SER A 135 10.27 7.46 -18.26
C SER A 135 10.22 8.97 -18.23
N VAL A 136 9.53 9.51 -17.22
CA VAL A 136 9.44 10.95 -16.98
C VAL A 136 10.33 11.35 -15.80
N VAL A 137 11.09 12.42 -15.99
CA VAL A 137 11.91 13.05 -14.96
C VAL A 137 11.32 14.43 -14.64
N PHE A 138 11.15 14.73 -13.35
CA PHE A 138 10.56 15.99 -12.91
C PHE A 138 11.35 16.64 -11.78
N HIS A 139 11.12 17.93 -11.58
CA HIS A 139 11.55 18.69 -10.41
C HIS A 139 10.68 19.95 -10.22
N LYS A 140 10.44 20.39 -8.97
CA LYS A 140 9.74 21.66 -8.66
C LYS A 140 10.51 22.89 -9.13
N ASP A 141 11.80 22.96 -8.77
CA ASP A 141 12.69 24.04 -9.22
C ASP A 141 13.15 23.88 -10.68
N ARG A 142 12.86 24.89 -11.52
CA ARG A 142 13.30 24.95 -12.93
C ARG A 142 14.80 24.74 -13.10
N LYS A 143 15.62 25.40 -12.28
CA LYS A 143 17.10 25.32 -12.36
C LYS A 143 17.60 23.90 -12.11
N LYS A 144 17.03 23.19 -11.12
CA LYS A 144 17.40 21.80 -10.82
C LYS A 144 16.87 20.84 -11.88
N ALA A 145 15.68 21.09 -12.42
CA ALA A 145 15.13 20.34 -13.54
C ALA A 145 16.05 20.46 -14.77
N LEU A 146 16.45 21.68 -15.13
CA LEU A 146 17.34 21.97 -16.26
C LEU A 146 18.73 21.33 -16.07
N LYS A 147 19.27 21.36 -14.84
CA LYS A 147 20.54 20.68 -14.53
C LYS A 147 20.44 19.17 -14.77
N ARG A 148 19.34 18.53 -14.37
CA ARG A 148 19.10 17.10 -14.62
C ARG A 148 18.91 16.82 -16.11
N PHE A 149 18.13 17.65 -16.80
CA PHE A 149 17.91 17.57 -18.24
C PHE A 149 19.23 17.58 -19.02
N ASN A 150 20.06 18.62 -18.82
CA ASN A 150 21.36 18.74 -19.49
C ASN A 150 22.32 17.60 -19.13
N LYS A 151 22.28 17.10 -17.89
CA LYS A 151 23.10 15.94 -17.48
C LYS A 151 22.73 14.68 -18.27
N ILE A 152 21.44 14.49 -18.56
CA ILE A 152 20.96 13.33 -19.30
C ILE A 152 21.27 13.48 -20.79
N LEU A 153 21.04 14.65 -21.39
CA LEU A 153 21.43 14.91 -22.78
C LEU A 153 22.91 14.61 -23.00
N LYS A 154 23.80 15.22 -22.20
CA LYS A 154 25.25 14.98 -22.28
C LYS A 154 25.67 13.52 -22.09
N ARG A 155 24.88 12.72 -21.38
CA ARG A 155 25.15 11.29 -21.20
C ARG A 155 24.84 10.52 -22.48
N TYR A 156 23.70 10.79 -23.10
CA TYR A 156 23.27 10.09 -24.30
C TYR A 156 23.96 10.58 -25.56
N GLU A 157 24.31 11.87 -25.69
CA GLU A 157 25.11 12.41 -26.80
C GLU A 157 26.42 11.65 -27.05
N LYS A 158 26.99 11.05 -25.99
CA LYS A 158 28.24 10.29 -26.09
C LYS A 158 28.07 8.88 -26.65
N SER A 159 26.88 8.30 -26.58
CA SER A 159 26.67 6.87 -26.83
C SER A 159 25.54 6.57 -27.82
N MET A 160 24.61 7.51 -28.04
CA MET A 160 23.39 7.31 -28.81
C MET A 160 22.98 8.62 -29.52
N HIS A 161 22.21 8.50 -30.59
CA HIS A 161 21.65 9.65 -31.28
C HIS A 161 20.47 10.22 -30.48
N LEU A 162 20.53 11.50 -30.17
CA LEU A 162 19.43 12.20 -29.50
C LEU A 162 18.46 12.78 -30.52
N MET A 163 17.19 12.42 -30.38
CA MET A 163 16.10 13.03 -31.14
C MET A 163 15.22 13.85 -30.20
N GLN A 164 15.23 15.16 -30.39
CA GLN A 164 14.44 16.07 -29.56
C GLN A 164 13.01 16.16 -30.09
N VAL A 165 12.04 15.89 -29.22
CA VAL A 165 10.61 16.08 -29.49
C VAL A 165 10.24 17.47 -29.00
N THR A 166 9.92 18.33 -29.94
CA THR A 166 9.59 19.74 -29.74
C THR A 166 8.15 19.91 -29.23
N ASP A 167 7.87 21.06 -28.59
CA ASP A 167 6.61 21.32 -27.90
C ASP A 167 5.40 21.48 -28.83
N ASP A 168 5.62 21.70 -30.13
CA ASP A 168 4.60 21.66 -31.18
C ASP A 168 4.11 20.24 -31.45
N LYS A 169 4.97 19.24 -31.24
CA LYS A 169 4.63 17.83 -31.53
C LYS A 169 4.02 17.12 -30.33
N PHE A 170 4.49 17.44 -29.14
CA PHE A 170 4.04 16.75 -27.92
C PHE A 170 4.10 17.66 -26.70
N GLN A 171 3.01 17.70 -25.93
CA GLN A 171 2.94 18.33 -24.63
C GLN A 171 2.27 17.40 -23.61
N PHE A 172 2.76 17.44 -22.37
CA PHE A 172 2.15 16.67 -21.29
C PHE A 172 0.80 17.26 -20.88
N ALA A 173 -0.22 16.41 -20.82
CA ALA A 173 -1.54 16.77 -20.32
C ALA A 173 -1.64 16.48 -18.83
N VAL A 174 -2.16 17.44 -18.05
CA VAL A 174 -2.38 17.27 -16.60
C VAL A 174 -3.29 16.06 -16.38
N THR A 175 -2.84 15.11 -15.57
CA THR A 175 -3.67 13.99 -15.10
C THR A 175 -4.04 14.24 -13.63
N ALA A 176 -5.32 14.08 -13.31
CA ALA A 176 -5.88 14.26 -11.97
C ALA A 176 -6.89 13.14 -11.66
N ILE A 177 -7.11 12.86 -10.37
CA ILE A 177 -8.27 12.06 -9.93
C ILE A 177 -9.52 12.90 -10.18
N ASN A 178 -10.43 12.38 -11.02
CA ASN A 178 -11.79 12.89 -11.17
C ASN A 178 -12.66 12.44 -9.99
#